data_AF-A0A939HE17-F1
#
_entry.id   AF-A0A939HE17-F1
#
_cell.length_a   1.000
_cell.length_b   1.000
_cell.length_c   1.000
_cell.angle_alpha   90.00
_cell.angle_beta   90.00
_cell.angle_gamma   90.00
#
_symmetry.space_group_name_H-M   'P 1'
#
loop_
_entity.id
_entity.type
_entity.pdbx_description
1 polymer ?
#
loop_
_entity_poly.entity_id
_entity_poly.type
_entity_poly.pdbx_seq_one_letter_code
_entity_poly.pdbx_strand_id
1 'polypeptide(L)'
;MIQFERTPEMNKAMKALVDSMHSMRAYLSDVLPYMETVLTPSDEKKLLSILRKYDIPEENLQKDIRTLKENPYFRNIRLEKVDTDTVRYQRSVIRRRTLMNMDFHKPLGRYLFHYHPIGYFSEDLELPVLMEGSGVWMSPAVSEIESMREGIDKGHGKCLTFGLGIGLILYMWLLKEEVESVTVVEVNKDVIDLFEKQILPQFNTGKKVTIIHASAYDKWNETFLKEFDYVYADFWENTEDGLACYTNLMEKKIDLPHIDYWIEDSILADIQYMVLSYLSVVYYKRSIMDFMSSIDPDMKRYAIKINKYFKRRSDTIHTEDELLDLIHSKKVLREILSI
;
A
#
# COMPACT_ATOMS: atom_id res chain seq x y z
N MET A 1 8.10 17.38 26.58
CA MET A 1 7.02 16.51 26.06
C MET A 1 5.95 17.42 25.53
N ILE A 2 5.45 17.12 24.34
CA ILE A 2 4.41 17.88 23.63
C ILE A 2 3.22 18.22 24.54
N GLN A 3 2.64 19.41 24.37
CA GLN A 3 1.52 19.92 25.15
C GLN A 3 0.33 20.27 24.25
N PHE A 4 -0.83 20.47 24.86
CA PHE A 4 -2.07 20.83 24.16
C PHE A 4 -2.74 22.01 24.83
N GLU A 5 -3.17 22.98 24.03
CA GLU A 5 -4.12 23.98 24.46
C GLU A 5 -5.51 23.32 24.59
N ARG A 6 -6.09 23.40 25.78
CA ARG A 6 -7.38 22.76 26.07
C ARG A 6 -8.53 23.70 25.76
N THR A 7 -8.95 23.69 24.50
CA THR A 7 -10.13 24.40 24.02
C THR A 7 -11.31 23.44 23.81
N PRO A 8 -12.57 23.93 23.81
CA PRO A 8 -13.72 23.12 23.38
C PRO A 8 -13.53 22.50 22.00
N GLU A 9 -12.89 23.22 21.08
CA GLU A 9 -12.58 22.78 19.72
C GLU A 9 -11.60 21.60 19.73
N MET A 10 -10.51 21.69 20.51
CA MET A 10 -9.54 20.61 20.67
C MET A 10 -10.16 19.35 21.29
N ASN A 11 -11.04 19.52 22.29
CA ASN A 11 -11.78 18.40 22.87
C ASN A 11 -12.67 17.71 21.82
N LYS A 12 -13.35 18.49 20.98
CA LYS A 12 -14.20 17.96 19.91
C LYS A 12 -13.37 17.22 18.85
N ALA A 13 -12.24 17.78 18.43
CA ALA A 13 -11.33 17.15 17.47
C ALA A 13 -10.79 15.82 18.00
N MET A 14 -10.28 15.78 19.23
CA MET A 14 -9.77 14.55 19.85
C MET A 14 -10.84 13.47 19.97
N LYS A 15 -12.07 13.84 20.34
CA LYS A 15 -13.21 12.92 20.37
C LYS A 15 -13.55 12.40 18.97
N ALA A 16 -13.63 13.28 17.97
CA ALA A 16 -13.96 12.90 16.60
C ALA A 16 -12.91 11.94 15.99
N LEU A 17 -11.63 12.15 16.29
CA LEU A 17 -10.53 11.26 15.90
C LEU A 17 -10.69 9.84 16.48
N VAL A 18 -10.98 9.74 17.79
CA VAL A 18 -11.23 8.45 18.45
C VAL A 18 -12.50 7.78 17.92
N ASP A 19 -13.58 8.53 17.74
CA ASP A 19 -14.83 8.03 17.14
C ASP A 19 -14.61 7.54 15.70
N SER A 20 -13.74 8.22 14.95
CA SER A 20 -13.36 7.83 13.58
C SER A 20 -12.66 6.47 13.55
N MET A 21 -11.76 6.18 14.50
CA MET A 21 -11.14 4.85 14.63
C MET A 21 -12.17 3.76 14.94
N HIS A 22 -13.11 4.04 15.85
CA HIS A 22 -14.16 3.09 16.18
C HIS A 22 -15.10 2.84 14.99
N SER A 23 -15.45 3.90 14.26
CA SER A 23 -16.26 3.81 13.04
C SER A 23 -15.58 2.95 11.99
N MET A 24 -14.27 3.12 11.76
CA MET A 24 -13.51 2.30 10.81
C MET A 24 -13.51 0.81 11.20
N ARG A 25 -13.30 0.49 12.48
CA ARG A 25 -13.37 -0.90 12.96
C ARG A 25 -14.77 -1.51 12.79
N ALA A 26 -15.82 -0.73 13.07
CA ALA A 26 -17.19 -1.17 12.87
C ALA A 26 -17.49 -1.41 11.37
N TYR A 27 -17.00 -0.54 10.49
CA TYR A 27 -17.09 -0.71 9.04
C TYR A 27 -16.44 -2.02 8.58
N LEU A 28 -15.19 -2.27 8.99
CA LEU A 28 -14.51 -3.52 8.65
C LEU A 28 -15.30 -4.75 9.13
N SER A 29 -15.82 -4.71 10.36
CA SER A 29 -16.63 -5.80 10.90
C SER A 29 -17.93 -6.03 10.12
N ASP A 30 -18.54 -4.97 9.57
CA ASP A 30 -19.77 -5.07 8.78
C ASP A 30 -19.50 -5.63 7.37
N VAL A 31 -18.33 -5.35 6.78
CA VAL A 31 -17.96 -5.77 5.41
C VAL A 31 -17.30 -7.14 5.35
N LEU A 32 -16.47 -7.48 6.34
CA LEU A 32 -15.66 -8.71 6.36
C LEU A 32 -16.45 -10.00 6.04
N PRO A 33 -17.69 -10.20 6.51
CA PRO A 33 -18.46 -11.41 6.19
C PRO A 33 -18.77 -11.60 4.70
N TYR A 34 -18.65 -10.56 3.88
CA TYR A 34 -18.93 -10.60 2.45
C TYR A 34 -17.65 -10.79 1.61
N MET A 35 -16.48 -10.47 2.16
CA MET A 35 -15.22 -10.50 1.43
C MET A 35 -14.91 -11.90 0.92
N GLU A 36 -14.44 -11.98 -0.34
CA GLU A 36 -14.09 -13.22 -1.03
C GLU A 36 -15.25 -14.21 -1.21
N THR A 37 -16.48 -13.77 -0.96
CA THR A 37 -17.70 -14.58 -1.18
C THR A 37 -18.44 -14.17 -2.46
N VAL A 38 -19.15 -15.12 -3.06
CA VAL A 38 -20.04 -14.86 -4.21
C VAL A 38 -21.32 -14.18 -3.72
N LEU A 39 -21.50 -12.90 -4.06
CA LEU A 39 -22.64 -12.12 -3.60
C LEU A 39 -23.94 -12.52 -4.29
N THR A 40 -25.01 -12.70 -3.51
CA THR A 40 -26.38 -12.67 -4.05
C THR A 40 -26.83 -11.23 -4.31
N PRO A 41 -27.91 -10.99 -5.08
CA PRO A 41 -28.51 -9.66 -5.20
C PRO A 41 -29.00 -9.08 -3.87
N SER A 42 -29.33 -9.93 -2.90
CA SER A 42 -29.68 -9.49 -1.55
C SER A 42 -28.45 -8.99 -0.78
N ASP A 43 -27.33 -9.69 -0.90
CA ASP A 43 -26.08 -9.33 -0.23
C ASP A 43 -25.55 -8.00 -0.76
N GLU A 44 -25.60 -7.80 -2.08
CA GLU A 44 -25.26 -6.54 -2.73
C GLU A 44 -26.09 -5.36 -2.19
N LYS A 45 -27.41 -5.51 -2.05
CA LYS A 45 -28.27 -4.47 -1.46
C LYS A 45 -27.88 -4.15 -0.01
N LYS A 46 -27.58 -5.17 0.79
CA LYS A 46 -27.12 -5.00 2.17
C LYS A 46 -25.77 -4.28 2.20
N LEU A 47 -24.83 -4.68 1.37
CA LEU A 47 -23.50 -4.09 1.31
C LEU A 47 -23.56 -2.63 0.87
N LEU A 48 -24.33 -2.29 -0.16
CA LEU A 48 -24.57 -0.89 -0.54
C LEU A 48 -25.23 -0.08 0.60
N SER A 49 -26.06 -0.71 1.43
CA SER A 49 -26.61 -0.05 2.64
C SER A 49 -25.55 0.16 3.72
N ILE A 50 -24.60 -0.78 3.86
CA ILE A 50 -23.45 -0.64 4.75
C ILE A 50 -22.57 0.51 4.26
N LEU A 51 -22.22 0.56 2.97
CA LEU A 51 -21.41 1.65 2.40
C LEU A 51 -22.05 3.02 2.65
N ARG A 52 -23.37 3.15 2.42
CA ARG A 52 -24.11 4.38 2.74
C ARG A 52 -24.14 4.73 4.23
N LYS A 53 -24.21 3.74 5.13
CA LYS A 53 -24.17 3.96 6.59
C LYS A 53 -22.85 4.64 7.03
N TYR A 54 -21.77 4.41 6.30
CA TYR A 54 -20.44 4.97 6.58
C TYR A 54 -20.04 6.09 5.60
N ASP A 55 -21.00 6.66 4.86
CA ASP A 55 -20.77 7.74 3.90
C ASP A 55 -19.76 7.42 2.77
N ILE A 56 -19.55 6.13 2.47
CA ILE A 56 -18.67 5.70 1.39
C ILE A 56 -19.35 5.96 0.04
N PRO A 57 -18.74 6.74 -0.88
CA PRO A 57 -19.36 7.21 -2.11
C PRO A 57 -19.34 6.15 -3.23
N GLU A 58 -19.77 4.93 -2.93
CA GLU A 58 -19.83 3.82 -3.88
C GLU A 58 -21.29 3.38 -4.07
N GLU A 59 -21.82 3.65 -5.25
CA GLU A 59 -23.20 3.33 -5.61
C GLU A 59 -23.32 2.03 -6.40
N ASN A 60 -22.22 1.54 -6.98
CA ASN A 60 -22.21 0.34 -7.81
C ASN A 60 -20.96 -0.53 -7.60
N LEU A 61 -21.20 -1.75 -7.13
CA LEU A 61 -20.14 -2.73 -6.88
C LEU A 61 -19.70 -3.45 -8.16
N GLN A 62 -20.53 -3.50 -9.20
CA GLN A 62 -20.16 -4.14 -10.46
C GLN A 62 -19.13 -3.31 -11.20
N LYS A 63 -17.94 -3.87 -11.40
CA LYS A 63 -16.85 -3.27 -12.17
C LYS A 63 -16.81 -3.83 -13.58
N ASP A 64 -16.30 -3.01 -14.50
CA ASP A 64 -16.19 -3.36 -15.91
C ASP A 64 -14.93 -4.20 -16.15
N ILE A 65 -15.10 -5.43 -16.65
CA ILE A 65 -13.99 -6.35 -16.92
C ILE A 65 -12.98 -5.81 -17.95
N ARG A 66 -13.39 -4.83 -18.77
CA ARG A 66 -12.50 -4.15 -19.72
C ARG A 66 -11.30 -3.51 -19.03
N THR A 67 -11.43 -3.03 -17.79
CA THR A 67 -10.30 -2.44 -17.04
C THR A 67 -9.13 -3.42 -16.89
N LEU A 68 -9.41 -4.73 -16.81
CA LEU A 68 -8.40 -5.77 -16.79
C LEU A 68 -7.99 -6.24 -18.18
N LYS A 69 -8.98 -6.56 -19.03
CA LYS A 69 -8.72 -7.13 -20.37
C LYS A 69 -8.00 -6.17 -21.31
N GLU A 70 -8.24 -4.87 -21.15
CA GLU A 70 -7.62 -3.82 -21.97
C GLU A 70 -6.30 -3.31 -21.38
N ASN A 71 -5.97 -3.69 -20.14
CA ASN A 71 -4.66 -3.36 -19.57
C ASN A 71 -3.55 -3.94 -20.47
N PRO A 72 -2.59 -3.11 -20.94
CA PRO A 72 -1.58 -3.53 -21.90
C PRO A 72 -0.79 -4.76 -21.44
N TYR A 73 -0.49 -4.87 -20.14
CA TYR A 73 0.25 -6.00 -19.60
C TYR A 73 -0.53 -7.30 -19.77
N PHE A 74 -1.79 -7.34 -19.34
CA PHE A 74 -2.64 -8.52 -19.49
C PHE A 74 -2.93 -8.87 -20.94
N ARG A 75 -2.97 -7.88 -21.83
CA ARG A 75 -3.18 -8.12 -23.25
C ARG A 75 -1.97 -8.79 -23.90
N ASN A 76 -0.76 -8.36 -23.54
CA ASN A 76 0.45 -8.66 -24.30
C ASN A 76 1.36 -9.69 -23.62
N ILE A 77 1.25 -9.87 -22.30
CA ILE A 77 2.07 -10.79 -21.52
C ILE A 77 1.29 -12.08 -21.21
N ARG A 78 1.96 -13.21 -21.43
CA ARG A 78 1.43 -14.56 -21.30
C ARG A 78 2.32 -15.36 -20.35
N LEU A 79 1.75 -15.85 -19.25
CA LEU A 79 2.46 -16.60 -18.21
C LEU A 79 2.23 -18.12 -18.33
N GLU A 80 1.41 -18.58 -19.27
CA GLU A 80 0.96 -19.97 -19.40
C GLU A 80 2.10 -20.96 -19.70
N LYS A 81 3.25 -20.47 -20.14
CA LYS A 81 4.45 -21.27 -20.42
C LYS A 81 5.40 -21.39 -19.24
N VAL A 82 5.10 -20.74 -18.12
CA VAL A 82 5.92 -20.82 -16.91
C VAL A 82 5.73 -22.21 -16.28
N ASP A 83 6.76 -23.04 -16.40
CA ASP A 83 6.86 -24.34 -15.73
C ASP A 83 8.33 -24.60 -15.40
N THR A 84 8.71 -24.28 -14.17
CA THR A 84 10.05 -24.51 -13.62
C THR A 84 9.97 -25.49 -12.45
N ASP A 85 11.13 -25.87 -11.90
CA ASP A 85 11.19 -26.75 -10.73
C ASP A 85 10.58 -26.11 -9.48
N THR A 86 10.62 -24.77 -9.38
CA THR A 86 10.16 -24.00 -8.21
C THR A 86 8.82 -23.31 -8.45
N VAL A 87 8.60 -22.77 -9.65
CA VAL A 87 7.44 -21.95 -9.98
C VAL A 87 6.69 -22.51 -11.18
N ARG A 88 5.38 -22.67 -11.04
CA ARG A 88 4.52 -23.14 -12.11
C ARG A 88 3.33 -22.24 -12.34
N TYR A 89 2.95 -22.10 -13.59
CA TYR A 89 1.70 -21.48 -13.97
C TYR A 89 0.53 -22.34 -13.52
N GLN A 90 -0.46 -21.68 -12.92
CA GLN A 90 -1.78 -22.24 -12.69
C GLN A 90 -2.84 -21.22 -13.09
N ARG A 91 -3.91 -21.71 -13.72
CA ARG A 91 -5.07 -20.88 -14.00
C ARG A 91 -5.94 -20.80 -12.74
N SER A 92 -6.10 -19.60 -12.19
CA SER A 92 -7.07 -19.34 -11.13
C SER A 92 -8.34 -18.74 -11.71
N VAL A 93 -9.48 -19.15 -11.17
CA VAL A 93 -10.79 -18.63 -11.58
C VAL A 93 -11.45 -17.97 -10.39
N ILE A 94 -11.61 -16.65 -10.47
CA ILE A 94 -12.47 -15.92 -9.55
C ILE A 94 -13.88 -15.94 -10.13
N ARG A 95 -14.83 -16.52 -9.39
CA ARG A 95 -16.22 -16.64 -9.85
C ARG A 95 -16.84 -15.25 -9.98
N ARG A 96 -17.72 -15.08 -10.96
CA ARG A 96 -18.54 -13.87 -11.10
C ARG A 96 -19.23 -13.54 -9.79
N ARG A 97 -19.37 -12.25 -9.52
CA ARG A 97 -19.95 -11.70 -8.28
C ARG A 97 -19.18 -12.04 -6.99
N THR A 98 -17.97 -12.60 -7.06
CA THR A 98 -17.09 -12.66 -5.90
C THR A 98 -16.66 -11.25 -5.52
N LEU A 99 -16.93 -10.84 -4.27
CA LEU A 99 -16.49 -9.55 -3.75
C LEU A 99 -14.98 -9.58 -3.49
N MET A 100 -14.28 -8.56 -3.95
CA MET A 100 -12.84 -8.40 -3.74
C MET A 100 -12.47 -6.91 -3.57
N ASN A 101 -11.27 -6.67 -3.06
CA ASN A 101 -10.69 -5.33 -3.04
C ASN A 101 -10.35 -4.89 -4.48
N MET A 102 -10.74 -3.67 -4.82
CA MET A 102 -10.46 -3.02 -6.09
C MET A 102 -9.28 -2.06 -6.02
N ASP A 103 -8.94 -1.60 -4.81
CA ASP A 103 -7.79 -0.76 -4.49
C ASP A 103 -7.55 -0.87 -2.98
N PHE A 104 -6.53 -0.19 -2.47
CA PHE A 104 -6.19 -0.15 -1.06
C PHE A 104 -6.72 1.13 -0.39
N HIS A 105 -5.99 1.63 0.61
CA HIS A 105 -6.39 2.71 1.50
C HIS A 105 -6.92 3.97 0.78
N LYS A 106 -8.21 4.29 0.98
CA LYS A 106 -8.82 5.57 0.59
C LYS A 106 -9.29 6.33 1.83
N PRO A 107 -8.68 7.48 2.17
CA PRO A 107 -9.16 8.29 3.27
C PRO A 107 -10.54 8.89 2.95
N LEU A 108 -11.40 8.97 3.97
CA LEU A 108 -12.72 9.58 3.86
C LEU A 108 -12.91 10.60 4.99
N GLY A 109 -13.11 11.85 4.61
CA GLY A 109 -13.13 12.97 5.56
C GLY A 109 -11.73 13.35 6.02
N ARG A 110 -11.66 14.09 7.14
CA ARG A 110 -10.41 14.69 7.63
C ARG A 110 -9.79 14.01 8.85
N TYR A 111 -10.44 12.96 9.36
CA TYR A 111 -9.97 12.17 10.49
C TYR A 111 -9.35 10.86 9.98
N LEU A 112 -9.48 9.76 10.71
CA LEU A 112 -8.77 8.51 10.40
C LEU A 112 -9.61 7.46 9.68
N PHE A 113 -10.86 7.77 9.35
CA PHE A 113 -11.70 6.84 8.62
C PHE A 113 -11.14 6.69 7.20
N HIS A 114 -10.93 5.44 6.82
CA HIS A 114 -10.57 5.06 5.47
C HIS A 114 -11.26 3.75 5.13
N TYR A 115 -11.35 3.47 3.83
CA TYR A 115 -11.91 2.24 3.32
C TYR A 115 -11.03 1.69 2.19
N HIS A 116 -11.14 0.40 1.95
CA HIS A 116 -10.63 -0.22 0.74
C HIS A 116 -11.78 -0.25 -0.28
N PRO A 117 -11.63 0.32 -1.48
CA PRO A 117 -12.62 0.18 -2.53
C PRO A 117 -12.88 -1.30 -2.82
N ILE A 118 -14.15 -1.67 -2.94
CA ILE A 118 -14.58 -3.06 -3.13
C ILE A 118 -15.48 -3.18 -4.35
N GLY A 119 -15.53 -4.37 -4.93
CA GLY A 119 -16.40 -4.63 -6.07
C GLY A 119 -16.37 -6.08 -6.54
N TYR A 120 -17.04 -6.34 -7.65
CA TYR A 120 -17.06 -7.64 -8.31
C TYR A 120 -17.21 -7.49 -9.83
N PHE A 121 -16.97 -8.58 -10.58
CA PHE A 121 -17.21 -8.64 -12.02
C PHE A 121 -18.43 -9.51 -12.35
N SER A 122 -19.13 -9.20 -13.44
CA SER A 122 -20.34 -9.94 -13.88
C SER A 122 -20.04 -11.29 -14.53
N GLU A 123 -18.77 -11.55 -14.85
CA GLU A 123 -18.27 -12.75 -15.51
C GLU A 123 -17.17 -13.38 -14.65
N ASP A 124 -16.91 -14.68 -14.86
CA ASP A 124 -15.80 -15.37 -14.22
C ASP A 124 -14.48 -14.76 -14.72
N LEU A 125 -13.59 -14.41 -13.80
CA LEU A 125 -12.26 -13.90 -14.14
C LEU A 125 -11.26 -15.06 -14.14
N GLU A 126 -10.59 -15.25 -15.28
CA GLU A 126 -9.44 -16.11 -15.38
C GLU A 126 -8.18 -15.25 -15.20
N LEU A 127 -7.46 -15.46 -14.09
CA LEU A 127 -6.23 -14.74 -13.82
C LEU A 127 -5.03 -15.69 -13.90
N PRO A 128 -3.91 -15.24 -14.50
CA PRO A 128 -2.69 -16.00 -14.49
C PRO A 128 -2.09 -15.95 -13.08
N VAL A 129 -1.92 -17.12 -12.47
CA VAL A 129 -1.30 -17.21 -11.14
C VAL A 129 -0.04 -18.04 -11.26
N LEU A 130 1.04 -17.57 -10.65
CA LEU A 130 2.25 -18.34 -10.47
C LEU A 130 2.21 -18.95 -9.08
N MET A 131 2.49 -20.24 -8.99
CA MET A 131 2.46 -21.02 -7.76
C MET A 131 3.87 -21.45 -7.39
N GLU A 132 4.21 -21.36 -6.11
CA GLU A 132 5.41 -21.97 -5.52
C GLU A 132 4.95 -23.04 -4.52
N GLY A 133 5.22 -24.31 -4.84
CA GLY A 133 4.66 -25.44 -4.09
C GLY A 133 3.12 -25.43 -4.10
N SER A 134 2.49 -25.27 -2.93
CA SER A 134 1.04 -25.14 -2.79
C SER A 134 0.55 -23.70 -2.59
N GLY A 135 1.46 -22.73 -2.51
CA GLY A 135 1.14 -21.33 -2.28
C GLY A 135 0.99 -20.56 -3.59
N VAL A 136 0.08 -19.58 -3.60
CA VAL A 136 0.10 -18.53 -4.63
C VAL A 136 1.35 -17.71 -4.41
N TRP A 137 2.22 -17.69 -5.40
CA TRP A 137 3.46 -16.92 -5.37
C TRP A 137 3.22 -15.50 -5.88
N MET A 138 2.58 -15.36 -7.05
CA MET A 138 2.17 -14.06 -7.59
C MET A 138 0.90 -14.18 -8.43
N SER A 139 0.00 -13.21 -8.27
CA SER A 139 -1.19 -13.03 -9.10
C SER A 139 -1.35 -11.54 -9.32
N PRO A 140 -1.47 -11.05 -10.56
CA PRO A 140 -1.72 -9.63 -10.81
C PRO A 140 -3.16 -9.30 -10.41
N ALA A 141 -3.35 -8.98 -9.14
CA ALA A 141 -4.67 -8.67 -8.60
C ALA A 141 -5.13 -7.31 -9.13
N VAL A 142 -6.45 -7.16 -9.27
CA VAL A 142 -7.06 -5.90 -9.74
C VAL A 142 -6.60 -4.72 -8.87
N SER A 143 -6.57 -4.94 -7.56
CA SER A 143 -6.12 -3.97 -6.57
C SER A 143 -4.67 -3.54 -6.76
N GLU A 144 -3.77 -4.40 -7.24
CA GLU A 144 -2.37 -4.05 -7.45
C GLU A 144 -2.18 -3.07 -8.62
N ILE A 145 -2.93 -3.27 -9.71
CA ILE A 145 -2.87 -2.36 -10.87
C ILE A 145 -3.32 -0.97 -10.46
N GLU A 146 -4.45 -0.88 -9.75
CA GLU A 146 -5.01 0.38 -9.30
C GLU A 146 -4.09 1.08 -8.31
N SER A 147 -3.48 0.33 -7.40
CA SER A 147 -2.60 0.90 -6.37
C SER A 147 -1.23 1.34 -6.89
N MET A 148 -0.77 0.74 -7.99
CA MET A 148 0.44 1.18 -8.70
C MET A 148 0.19 2.33 -9.67
N ARG A 149 -1.06 2.75 -9.90
CA ARG A 149 -1.40 3.74 -10.95
C ARG A 149 -0.59 5.03 -10.82
N GLU A 150 -0.52 5.60 -9.62
CA GLU A 150 0.27 6.81 -9.39
C GLU A 150 1.76 6.60 -9.72
N GLY A 151 2.30 5.44 -9.35
CA GLY A 151 3.67 5.05 -9.68
C GLY A 151 3.92 4.88 -11.18
N ILE A 152 2.96 4.29 -11.88
CA ILE A 152 2.98 4.14 -13.34
C ILE A 152 2.93 5.51 -14.03
N ASP A 153 2.03 6.39 -13.59
CA ASP A 153 1.79 7.70 -14.20
C ASP A 153 2.96 8.66 -14.02
N LYS A 154 3.64 8.62 -12.86
CA LYS A 154 4.79 9.48 -12.58
C LYS A 154 6.10 9.03 -13.24
N GLY A 155 6.22 7.76 -13.65
CA GLY A 155 7.45 7.24 -14.27
C GLY A 155 7.82 7.98 -15.54
N HIS A 156 9.03 8.54 -15.58
CA HIS A 156 9.61 9.26 -16.73
C HIS A 156 11.13 9.13 -16.71
N GLY A 157 11.79 9.40 -17.84
CA GLY A 157 13.25 9.36 -17.97
C GLY A 157 13.83 7.99 -17.61
N LYS A 158 14.84 7.96 -16.75
CA LYS A 158 15.42 6.75 -16.19
C LYS A 158 14.64 6.33 -14.95
N CYS A 159 13.82 5.30 -15.09
CA CYS A 159 13.03 4.78 -13.98
C CYS A 159 13.79 3.66 -13.25
N LEU A 160 13.70 3.65 -11.92
CA LEU A 160 14.18 2.59 -11.05
C LEU A 160 13.00 2.01 -10.25
N THR A 161 12.92 0.69 -10.17
CA THR A 161 12.10 0.03 -9.15
C THR A 161 12.90 -0.96 -8.32
N PHE A 162 12.43 -1.22 -7.11
CA PHE A 162 12.92 -2.29 -6.25
C PHE A 162 11.83 -3.34 -6.16
N GLY A 163 12.18 -4.60 -6.37
CA GLY A 163 11.22 -5.69 -6.57
C GLY A 163 10.85 -5.83 -8.04
N LEU A 164 11.09 -7.02 -8.58
CA LEU A 164 10.81 -7.35 -9.98
C LEU A 164 9.38 -7.85 -10.17
N GLY A 165 8.94 -8.71 -9.26
CA GLY A 165 7.69 -9.44 -9.39
C GLY A 165 7.55 -10.09 -10.77
N ILE A 166 6.37 -9.94 -11.39
CA ILE A 166 6.15 -10.33 -12.78
C ILE A 166 6.49 -9.21 -13.80
N GLY A 167 7.00 -8.06 -13.34
CA GLY A 167 7.40 -6.96 -14.22
C GLY A 167 6.25 -6.09 -14.74
N LEU A 168 5.12 -6.03 -14.03
CA LEU A 168 3.98 -5.19 -14.37
C LEU A 168 4.37 -3.72 -14.56
N ILE A 169 4.96 -3.10 -13.53
CA ILE A 169 5.32 -1.68 -13.58
C ILE A 169 6.42 -1.38 -14.61
N LEU A 170 7.40 -2.29 -14.75
CA LEU A 170 8.45 -2.19 -15.78
C LEU A 170 7.82 -2.10 -17.16
N TYR A 171 6.92 -3.04 -17.48
CA TYR A 171 6.25 -3.07 -18.76
C TYR A 171 5.46 -1.79 -19.03
N MET A 172 4.68 -1.35 -18.03
CA MET A 172 3.86 -0.14 -18.13
C MET A 172 4.72 1.11 -18.38
N TRP A 173 5.87 1.26 -17.71
CA TRP A 173 6.80 2.35 -17.99
C TRP A 173 7.43 2.26 -19.37
N LEU A 174 7.84 1.08 -19.83
CA LEU A 174 8.47 0.91 -21.14
C LEU A 174 7.53 1.27 -22.31
N LEU A 175 6.21 1.26 -22.10
CA LEU A 175 5.23 1.71 -23.10
C LEU A 175 5.15 3.25 -23.22
N LYS A 176 5.58 4.00 -22.21
CA LYS A 176 5.48 5.47 -22.17
C LYS A 176 6.60 6.10 -22.97
N GLU A 177 6.30 7.01 -23.90
CA GLU A 177 7.33 7.64 -24.76
C GLU A 177 8.43 8.33 -23.95
N GLU A 178 8.05 9.02 -22.87
CA GLU A 178 8.89 9.80 -21.97
C GLU A 178 9.84 8.97 -21.09
N VAL A 179 9.71 7.65 -21.05
CA VAL A 179 10.63 6.75 -20.33
C VAL A 179 11.80 6.36 -21.25
N GLU A 180 13.03 6.64 -20.84
CA GLU A 180 14.26 6.30 -21.56
C GLU A 180 14.67 4.84 -21.31
N SER A 181 14.69 4.43 -20.05
CA SER A 181 15.11 3.09 -19.64
C SER A 181 14.54 2.73 -18.28
N VAL A 182 14.46 1.43 -18.01
CA VAL A 182 14.01 0.92 -16.72
C VAL A 182 15.11 0.07 -16.09
N THR A 183 15.43 0.35 -14.82
CA THR A 183 16.28 -0.47 -13.98
C THR A 183 15.45 -1.09 -12.86
N VAL A 184 15.76 -2.33 -12.52
CA VAL A 184 15.13 -3.05 -11.42
C VAL A 184 16.19 -3.69 -10.53
N VAL A 185 16.02 -3.56 -9.22
CA VAL A 185 16.82 -4.27 -8.21
C VAL A 185 15.97 -5.40 -7.65
N GLU A 186 16.44 -6.64 -7.79
CA GLU A 186 15.76 -7.85 -7.33
C GLU A 186 16.76 -8.74 -6.58
N VAL A 187 16.32 -9.28 -5.44
CA VAL A 187 17.16 -10.11 -4.57
C VAL A 187 17.04 -11.60 -4.92
N ASN A 188 15.89 -12.03 -5.44
CA ASN A 188 15.62 -13.42 -5.70
C ASN A 188 16.00 -13.79 -7.15
N LYS A 189 17.08 -14.57 -7.25
CA LYS A 189 17.65 -15.02 -8.52
C LYS A 189 16.69 -15.85 -9.38
N ASP A 190 15.79 -16.62 -8.76
CA ASP A 190 14.84 -17.44 -9.50
C ASP A 190 13.77 -16.59 -10.19
N VAL A 191 13.40 -15.45 -9.59
CA VAL A 191 12.50 -14.44 -10.21
C VAL A 191 13.16 -13.80 -11.40
N ILE A 192 14.44 -13.42 -11.26
CA ILE A 192 15.23 -12.85 -12.34
C ILE A 192 15.30 -13.85 -13.50
N ASP A 193 15.67 -15.10 -13.23
CA ASP A 193 15.80 -16.12 -14.26
C ASP A 193 14.46 -16.42 -14.95
N LEU A 194 13.37 -16.48 -14.18
CA LEU A 194 12.03 -16.65 -14.72
C LEU A 194 11.65 -15.48 -15.63
N PHE A 195 11.81 -14.26 -15.13
CA PHE A 195 11.46 -13.04 -15.85
C PHE A 195 12.27 -12.92 -17.15
N GLU A 196 13.58 -13.08 -17.11
CA GLU A 196 14.46 -12.99 -18.28
C GLU A 196 14.13 -14.04 -19.35
N LYS A 197 13.77 -15.26 -18.94
CA LYS A 197 13.48 -16.36 -19.87
C LYS A 197 12.06 -16.33 -20.42
N GLN A 198 11.08 -15.97 -19.59
CA GLN A 198 9.66 -16.16 -19.90
C GLN A 198 8.92 -14.84 -20.18
N ILE A 199 9.27 -13.75 -19.49
CA ILE A 199 8.47 -12.51 -19.51
C ILE A 199 9.14 -11.42 -20.36
N LEU A 200 10.40 -11.08 -20.08
CA LEU A 200 11.15 -10.03 -20.78
C LEU A 200 11.17 -10.19 -22.31
N PRO A 201 11.26 -11.40 -22.90
CA PRO A 201 11.21 -11.55 -24.36
C PRO A 201 9.88 -11.10 -25.00
N GLN A 202 8.82 -10.94 -24.20
CA GLN A 202 7.51 -10.45 -24.65
C GLN A 202 7.44 -8.90 -24.64
N PHE A 203 8.45 -8.21 -24.10
CA PHE A 203 8.50 -6.75 -24.02
C PHE A 203 8.92 -6.14 -25.36
N ASN A 204 7.95 -5.99 -26.27
CA ASN A 204 8.19 -5.45 -27.61
C ASN A 204 8.25 -3.90 -27.64
N THR A 205 9.11 -3.30 -26.82
CA THR A 205 9.22 -1.83 -26.68
C THR A 205 10.52 -1.26 -27.26
N GLY A 206 11.54 -2.11 -27.47
CA GLY A 206 12.88 -1.69 -27.94
C GLY A 206 13.69 -0.88 -26.93
N LYS A 207 13.14 -0.64 -25.73
CA LYS A 207 13.79 0.14 -24.66
C LYS A 207 14.61 -0.77 -23.75
N LYS A 208 15.66 -0.21 -23.15
CA LYS A 208 16.59 -0.95 -22.31
C LYS A 208 15.95 -1.28 -20.96
N VAL A 209 16.06 -2.56 -20.58
CA VAL A 209 15.80 -3.04 -19.21
C VAL A 209 17.13 -3.48 -18.61
N THR A 210 17.43 -3.02 -17.38
CA THR A 210 18.61 -3.42 -16.62
C THR A 210 18.17 -4.10 -15.33
N ILE A 211 18.61 -5.33 -15.10
CA ILE A 211 18.32 -6.08 -13.87
C ILE A 211 19.59 -6.13 -13.02
N ILE A 212 19.46 -5.72 -11.75
CA ILE A 212 20.54 -5.76 -10.77
C ILE A 212 20.16 -6.79 -9.72
N HIS A 213 20.87 -7.92 -9.72
CA HIS A 213 20.72 -8.95 -8.69
C HIS A 213 21.40 -8.46 -7.39
N ALA A 214 20.61 -7.86 -6.50
CA ALA A 214 21.07 -7.32 -5.22
C ALA A 214 19.89 -7.12 -4.26
N SER A 215 20.19 -7.01 -2.97
CA SER A 215 19.20 -6.55 -1.99
C SER A 215 18.85 -5.08 -2.23
N ALA A 216 17.57 -4.74 -2.08
CA ALA A 216 17.12 -3.35 -2.09
C ALA A 216 17.90 -2.50 -1.07
N TYR A 217 18.16 -3.05 0.12
CA TYR A 217 18.88 -2.36 1.19
C TYR A 217 20.33 -2.01 0.84
N ASP A 218 21.00 -2.82 0.01
CA ASP A 218 22.38 -2.58 -0.41
C ASP A 218 22.45 -1.45 -1.45
N LYS A 219 21.40 -1.34 -2.28
CA LYS A 219 21.29 -0.32 -3.33
C LYS A 219 20.57 0.94 -2.88
N TRP A 220 19.92 0.93 -1.72
CA TRP A 220 19.23 2.09 -1.15
C TRP A 220 20.21 3.11 -0.56
N ASN A 221 20.89 3.84 -1.44
CA ASN A 221 21.81 4.92 -1.10
C ASN A 221 21.60 6.13 -2.03
N GLU A 222 21.83 7.33 -1.49
CA GLU A 222 21.48 8.59 -2.17
C GLU A 222 22.21 8.76 -3.51
N THR A 223 23.49 8.37 -3.59
CA THR A 223 24.27 8.47 -4.83
C THR A 223 23.64 7.65 -5.95
N PHE A 224 23.30 6.39 -5.68
CA PHE A 224 22.66 5.51 -6.66
C PHE A 224 21.27 6.00 -7.05
N LEU A 225 20.45 6.41 -6.08
CA LEU A 225 19.08 6.86 -6.33
C LEU A 225 19.01 8.17 -7.14
N LYS A 226 20.04 9.01 -7.09
CA LYS A 226 20.16 10.25 -7.88
C LYS A 226 20.50 10.01 -9.36
N GLU A 227 20.85 8.79 -9.75
CA GLU A 227 21.11 8.45 -11.16
C GLU A 227 19.81 8.29 -11.98
N PHE A 228 18.66 8.27 -11.29
CA PHE A 228 17.34 8.02 -11.85
C PHE A 228 16.44 9.24 -11.72
N ASP A 229 15.59 9.46 -12.71
CA ASP A 229 14.61 10.55 -12.74
C ASP A 229 13.35 10.21 -11.94
N TYR A 230 13.05 8.91 -11.79
CA TYR A 230 11.95 8.42 -10.97
C TYR A 230 12.30 7.09 -10.29
N VAL A 231 11.97 6.97 -9.00
CA VAL A 231 12.19 5.77 -8.20
C VAL A 231 10.88 5.32 -7.56
N TYR A 232 10.59 4.02 -7.67
CA TYR A 232 9.43 3.41 -7.03
C TYR A 232 9.87 2.22 -6.17
N ALA A 233 9.53 2.20 -4.89
CA ALA A 233 9.88 1.09 -4.00
C ALA A 233 8.70 0.11 -3.85
N ASP A 234 8.90 -1.14 -4.27
CA ASP A 234 7.86 -2.17 -4.38
C ASP A 234 8.42 -3.59 -4.18
N PHE A 235 9.09 -3.82 -3.04
CA PHE A 235 9.82 -5.07 -2.75
C PHE A 235 9.33 -5.79 -1.48
N TRP A 236 8.11 -5.49 -1.07
CA TRP A 236 7.39 -6.16 0.03
C TRP A 236 6.10 -6.79 -0.50
N GLU A 237 5.53 -7.72 0.24
CA GLU A 237 4.36 -8.49 -0.19
C GLU A 237 3.04 -7.80 0.15
N ASN A 238 2.95 -7.16 1.31
CA ASN A 238 1.74 -6.54 1.81
C ASN A 238 2.05 -5.46 2.86
N THR A 239 1.04 -5.00 3.61
CA THR A 239 1.22 -3.96 4.62
C THR A 239 2.03 -4.41 5.84
N GLU A 240 1.96 -5.69 6.20
CA GLU A 240 2.58 -6.24 7.42
C GLU A 240 4.11 -6.28 7.31
N ASP A 241 4.64 -6.91 6.26
CA ASP A 241 6.08 -6.92 5.98
C ASP A 241 6.54 -5.56 5.41
N GLY A 242 5.68 -4.90 4.63
CA GLY A 242 5.90 -3.58 4.08
C GLY A 242 6.25 -2.54 5.13
N LEU A 243 5.60 -2.54 6.31
CA LEU A 243 5.93 -1.60 7.38
C LEU A 243 7.36 -1.79 7.89
N ALA A 244 7.83 -3.03 8.02
CA ALA A 244 9.20 -3.33 8.42
C ALA A 244 10.21 -2.87 7.37
N CYS A 245 9.95 -3.21 6.11
CA CYS A 245 10.78 -2.84 4.96
C CYS A 245 10.88 -1.32 4.81
N TYR A 246 9.74 -0.64 4.79
CA TYR A 246 9.64 0.80 4.70
C TYR A 246 10.36 1.51 5.86
N THR A 247 10.24 0.99 7.09
CA THR A 247 10.97 1.54 8.25
C THR A 247 12.48 1.46 8.06
N ASN A 248 13.01 0.33 7.56
CA ASN A 248 14.43 0.20 7.27
C ASN A 248 14.91 1.24 6.23
N LEU A 249 14.07 1.61 5.26
CA LEU A 249 14.38 2.68 4.31
C LEU A 249 14.38 4.05 4.98
N MET A 250 13.39 4.34 5.84
CA MET A 250 13.31 5.61 6.58
C MET A 250 14.50 5.82 7.51
N GLU A 251 15.03 4.75 8.11
CA GLU A 251 16.24 4.80 8.95
C GLU A 251 17.50 5.22 8.17
N LYS A 252 17.50 5.09 6.83
CA LYS A 252 18.58 5.62 5.98
C LYS A 252 18.52 7.13 5.80
N LYS A 253 17.40 7.78 6.16
CA LYS A 253 17.19 9.24 6.13
C LYS A 253 17.46 9.86 4.76
N ILE A 254 17.05 9.15 3.72
CA ILE A 254 17.09 9.64 2.34
C ILE A 254 15.72 10.23 2.03
N ASP A 255 15.70 11.52 1.71
CA ASP A 255 14.49 12.26 1.35
C ASP A 255 14.72 12.92 -0.02
N LEU A 256 14.29 12.22 -1.07
CA LEU A 256 14.38 12.69 -2.45
C LEU A 256 12.97 12.81 -3.02
N PRO A 257 12.64 13.92 -3.71
CA PRO A 257 11.27 14.22 -4.14
C PRO A 257 10.75 13.30 -5.25
N HIS A 258 11.63 12.54 -5.90
CA HIS A 258 11.31 11.63 -7.01
C HIS A 258 11.19 10.16 -6.57
N ILE A 259 11.04 9.90 -5.26
CA ILE A 259 10.82 8.57 -4.69
C ILE A 259 9.38 8.44 -4.23
N ASP A 260 8.68 7.43 -4.74
CA ASP A 260 7.39 6.97 -4.23
C ASP A 260 7.48 5.51 -3.77
N TYR A 261 6.50 5.08 -2.97
CA TYR A 261 6.46 3.77 -2.33
C TYR A 261 5.11 3.12 -2.58
N TRP A 262 5.11 1.84 -2.94
CA TRP A 262 3.87 1.10 -3.14
C TRP A 262 3.04 1.04 -1.85
N ILE A 263 1.73 1.24 -1.95
CA ILE A 263 0.76 1.19 -0.83
C ILE A 263 1.17 1.98 0.43
N GLU A 264 1.95 3.07 0.27
CA GLU A 264 2.48 3.84 1.39
C GLU A 264 1.41 4.28 2.39
N ASP A 265 0.28 4.76 1.90
CA ASP A 265 -0.81 5.24 2.75
C ASP A 265 -1.39 4.10 3.62
N SER A 266 -1.46 2.89 3.08
CA SER A 266 -1.89 1.69 3.82
C SER A 266 -0.88 1.32 4.91
N ILE A 267 0.42 1.39 4.61
CA ILE A 267 1.50 1.15 5.59
C ILE A 267 1.45 2.19 6.72
N LEU A 268 1.25 3.45 6.37
CA LEU A 268 1.26 4.56 7.32
C LEU A 268 0.01 4.60 8.20
N ALA A 269 -1.13 4.06 7.75
CA ALA A 269 -2.39 4.04 8.50
C ALA A 269 -2.24 3.44 9.91
N ASP A 270 -1.47 2.36 10.06
CA ASP A 270 -1.21 1.76 11.38
C ASP A 270 -0.43 2.70 12.29
N ILE A 271 0.54 3.42 11.74
CA ILE A 271 1.32 4.42 12.49
C ILE A 271 0.43 5.60 12.87
N GLN A 272 -0.47 6.04 12.00
CA GLN A 272 -1.44 7.09 12.33
C GLN A 272 -2.30 6.72 13.54
N TYR A 273 -2.81 5.48 13.60
CA TYR A 273 -3.56 4.98 14.75
C TYR A 273 -2.73 4.94 16.04
N MET A 274 -1.45 4.55 15.95
CA MET A 274 -0.56 4.53 17.10
C MET A 274 -0.21 5.95 17.57
N VAL A 275 0.00 6.89 16.64
CA VAL A 275 0.24 8.31 16.95
C VAL A 275 -0.97 8.89 17.65
N LEU A 276 -2.20 8.70 17.13
CA LEU A 276 -3.41 9.16 17.82
C LEU A 276 -3.54 8.52 19.22
N SER A 277 -3.26 7.22 19.36
CA SER A 277 -3.32 6.53 20.65
C SER A 277 -2.35 7.15 21.67
N TYR A 278 -1.12 7.48 21.23
CA TYR A 278 -0.14 8.18 22.05
C TYR A 278 -0.62 9.59 22.42
N LEU A 279 -1.02 10.39 21.42
CA LEU A 279 -1.48 11.77 21.62
C LEU A 279 -2.71 11.83 22.53
N SER A 280 -3.62 10.86 22.42
CA SER A 280 -4.77 10.73 23.31
C SER A 280 -4.36 10.51 24.77
N VAL A 281 -3.38 9.63 25.02
CA VAL A 281 -2.85 9.40 26.37
C VAL A 281 -2.24 10.68 26.95
N VAL A 282 -1.44 11.41 26.16
CA VAL A 282 -0.87 12.71 26.58
C VAL A 282 -1.98 13.74 26.83
N TYR A 283 -2.91 13.86 25.90
CA TYR A 283 -4.01 14.82 25.96
C TYR A 283 -4.85 14.63 27.23
N TYR A 284 -5.25 13.39 27.54
CA TYR A 284 -6.03 13.06 28.73
C TYR A 284 -5.21 12.94 30.02
N LYS A 285 -3.91 13.26 30.00
CA LYS A 285 -2.99 13.18 31.14
C LYS A 285 -2.94 11.78 31.77
N ARG A 286 -3.03 10.74 30.94
CA ARG A 286 -2.86 9.33 31.34
C ARG A 286 -1.39 8.94 31.32
N SER A 287 -1.06 7.77 31.85
CA SER A 287 0.33 7.31 31.87
C SER A 287 0.76 6.84 30.48
N ILE A 288 1.97 7.22 30.03
CA ILE A 288 2.56 6.66 28.81
C ILE A 288 2.70 5.13 28.92
N MET A 289 2.80 4.59 30.14
CA MET A 289 2.77 3.13 30.35
C MET A 289 1.46 2.52 29.85
N ASP A 290 0.33 3.22 29.96
CA ASP A 290 -0.97 2.73 29.48
C ASP A 290 -0.94 2.57 27.96
N PHE A 291 -0.35 3.54 27.24
CA PHE A 291 -0.09 3.40 25.80
C PHE A 291 0.82 2.20 25.53
N MET A 292 2.00 2.14 26.14
CA MET A 292 2.99 1.09 25.87
C MET A 292 2.46 -0.32 26.16
N SER A 293 1.62 -0.48 27.18
CA SER A 293 0.99 -1.75 27.55
C SER A 293 -0.19 -2.13 26.65
N SER A 294 -0.80 -1.18 25.95
CA SER A 294 -1.92 -1.43 25.04
C SER A 294 -1.49 -1.86 23.63
N ILE A 295 -0.20 -1.68 23.29
CA ILE A 295 0.32 -1.98 21.96
C ILE A 295 0.71 -3.46 21.86
N ASP A 296 0.33 -4.06 20.74
CA ASP A 296 0.71 -5.42 20.35
C ASP A 296 2.24 -5.63 20.45
N PRO A 297 2.73 -6.76 21.00
CA PRO A 297 4.15 -7.09 21.05
C PRO A 297 4.93 -6.80 19.76
N ASP A 298 4.39 -7.12 18.59
CA ASP A 298 5.09 -6.99 17.30
C ASP A 298 5.19 -5.52 16.85
N MET A 299 4.31 -4.67 17.38
CA MET A 299 4.26 -3.24 17.11
C MET A 299 5.02 -2.39 18.17
N LYS A 300 5.55 -3.01 19.23
CA LYS A 300 6.25 -2.27 20.32
C LYS A 300 7.42 -1.43 19.83
N ARG A 301 8.15 -1.88 18.81
CA ARG A 301 9.26 -1.10 18.24
C ARG A 301 8.80 0.28 17.73
N TYR A 302 7.62 0.34 17.12
CA TYR A 302 7.05 1.59 16.61
C TYR A 302 6.52 2.47 17.74
N ALA A 303 5.93 1.88 18.79
CA ALA A 303 5.53 2.61 19.99
C ALA A 303 6.73 3.31 20.67
N ILE A 304 7.89 2.64 20.71
CA ILE A 304 9.14 3.21 21.21
C ILE A 304 9.58 4.40 20.35
N LYS A 305 9.54 4.27 19.02
CA LYS A 305 9.88 5.35 18.07
C LYS A 305 8.96 6.56 18.25
N ILE A 306 7.64 6.35 18.30
CA ILE A 306 6.62 7.39 18.57
C ILE A 306 6.90 8.11 19.90
N ASN A 307 7.13 7.35 20.98
CA ASN A 307 7.42 7.93 22.27
C ASN A 307 8.72 8.74 22.25
N LYS A 308 9.78 8.25 21.61
CA LYS A 308 11.04 8.99 21.44
C LYS A 308 10.83 10.30 20.67
N TYR A 309 10.02 10.28 19.60
CA TYR A 309 9.68 11.46 18.81
C TYR A 309 9.02 12.54 19.67
N PHE A 310 7.88 12.22 20.29
CA PHE A 310 7.09 13.21 21.05
C PHE A 310 7.70 13.59 22.41
N LYS A 311 8.57 12.75 23.00
CA LYS A 311 9.29 13.10 24.23
C LYS A 311 10.30 14.23 24.00
N ARG A 312 10.89 14.30 22.80
CA ARG A 312 11.83 15.37 22.40
C ARG A 312 11.14 16.68 22.05
N ARG A 313 9.84 16.65 21.78
CA ARG A 313 9.01 17.82 21.50
C ARG A 313 8.62 18.56 22.78
N SER A 314 8.54 19.88 22.69
CA SER A 314 8.15 20.79 23.79
C SER A 314 7.18 21.89 23.35
N ASP A 315 6.77 21.85 22.09
CA ASP A 315 5.75 22.71 21.52
C ASP A 315 4.35 22.38 22.06
N THR A 316 3.46 23.37 21.92
CA THR A 316 2.05 23.26 22.30
C THR A 316 1.21 23.23 21.04
N ILE A 317 0.26 22.31 20.98
CA ILE A 317 -0.71 22.20 19.90
C ILE A 317 -1.93 23.05 20.25
N HIS A 318 -2.20 24.03 19.40
CA HIS A 318 -3.21 25.07 19.59
C HIS A 318 -4.48 24.80 18.79
N THR A 319 -4.35 24.16 17.61
CA THR A 319 -5.46 24.03 16.66
C THR A 319 -5.71 22.57 16.25
N GLU A 320 -6.92 22.30 15.75
CA GLU A 320 -7.26 21.00 15.15
C GLU A 320 -6.33 20.68 13.97
N ASP A 321 -6.01 21.66 13.12
CA ASP A 321 -5.16 21.43 11.95
C ASP A 321 -3.73 21.05 12.34
N GLU A 322 -3.16 21.63 13.41
CA GLU A 322 -1.86 21.20 13.95
C GLU A 322 -1.90 19.77 14.51
N LEU A 323 -3.00 19.38 15.18
CA LEU A 323 -3.19 18.00 15.64
C LEU A 323 -3.29 17.03 14.45
N LEU A 324 -4.05 17.39 13.42
CA LEU A 324 -4.21 16.58 12.22
C LEU A 324 -2.90 16.47 11.43
N ASP A 325 -2.08 17.53 11.36
CA ASP A 325 -0.77 17.48 10.72
C ASP A 325 0.16 16.48 11.41
N LEU A 326 0.20 16.44 12.75
CA LEU A 326 1.00 15.46 13.50
C LEU A 326 0.59 14.02 13.24
N ILE A 327 -0.67 13.78 12.88
CA ILE A 327 -1.22 12.45 12.63
C ILE A 327 -1.05 12.07 11.17
N HIS A 328 -1.38 12.95 10.22
CA HIS A 328 -1.50 12.59 8.80
C HIS A 328 -0.27 12.93 7.97
N SER A 329 0.61 13.84 8.43
CA SER A 329 1.77 14.27 7.66
C SER A 329 2.72 13.11 7.40
N LYS A 330 2.86 12.72 6.12
CA LYS A 330 3.87 11.72 5.70
C LYS A 330 5.26 12.09 6.21
N LYS A 331 5.60 13.38 6.22
CA LYS A 331 6.88 13.87 6.75
C LYS A 331 7.05 13.52 8.23
N VAL A 332 6.04 13.79 9.06
CA VAL A 332 6.07 13.46 10.50
C VAL A 332 6.15 11.95 10.71
N LEU A 333 5.33 11.18 9.98
CA LEU A 333 5.29 9.72 10.11
C LEU A 333 6.61 9.06 9.68
N ARG A 334 7.19 9.50 8.55
CA ARG A 334 8.53 9.09 8.08
C ARG A 334 9.61 9.45 9.10
N GLU A 335 9.55 10.65 9.68
CA GLU A 335 10.50 11.07 10.71
C GLU A 335 10.42 10.18 11.97
N ILE A 336 9.21 9.84 12.42
CA ILE A 336 9.00 8.87 13.50
C ILE A 336 9.66 7.54 13.16
N LEU A 337 9.42 7.01 11.96
CA LEU A 337 9.96 5.71 11.54
C LEU A 337 11.49 5.72 11.40
N SER A 338 12.10 6.88 11.14
CA SER A 338 13.56 7.05 11.00
C SER A 338 14.36 7.06 12.34
N ILE A 339 13.69 7.10 13.50
CA ILE A 339 14.31 7.15 14.85
C ILE A 339 14.83 5.79 15.29
#